data_AF-K5BEG5-F1
#
_entry.id   AF-K5BEG5-F1
#
_cell.length_a   1.000
_cell.length_b   1.000
_cell.length_c   1.000
_cell.angle_alpha   90.00
_cell.angle_beta   90.00
_cell.angle_gamma   90.00
#
_symmetry.space_group_name_H-M   'P 1'
#
loop_
_entity.id
_entity.type
_entity.pdbx_description
1 polymer ?
#
loop_
_entity_poly.entity_id
_entity_poly.type
_entity_poly.pdbx_seq_one_letter_code
_entity_poly.pdbx_strand_id
1 'polypeptide(L)'
;MAYATAEDVVTLWAKEPEPEVMTLIERRLEQIERMIKRRIPDLDLRVAVSPTFHADLVDIEADAVLRLVRNPEGYLSETDGSYTYQLQADLSQGKLTILDEEWEILGVKSQKRMAVLVPNLVMPT
;
A
#
# COMPACT_ATOMS: atom_id res chain seq x y z
N MET A 1 -8.86 12.76 -6.97
CA MET A 1 -8.50 13.03 -5.56
C MET A 1 -8.35 11.68 -4.90
N ALA A 2 -7.40 11.54 -3.98
CA ALA A 2 -7.24 10.33 -3.19
C ALA A 2 -8.39 10.22 -2.18
N TYR A 3 -8.75 9.00 -1.79
CA TYR A 3 -9.74 8.78 -0.73
C TYR A 3 -9.15 9.02 0.66
N ALA A 4 -7.90 8.61 0.89
CA ALA A 4 -7.19 8.95 2.11
C ALA A 4 -6.71 10.41 2.12
N THR A 5 -6.72 11.00 3.32
CA THR A 5 -6.24 12.35 3.58
C THR A 5 -4.92 12.34 4.33
N ALA A 6 -4.23 13.49 4.37
CA ALA A 6 -3.01 13.61 5.17
C ALA A 6 -3.27 13.43 6.67
N GLU A 7 -4.47 13.76 7.16
CA GLU A 7 -4.86 13.56 8.56
C GLU A 7 -4.92 12.08 8.94
N ASP A 8 -5.36 11.20 8.04
CA ASP A 8 -5.39 9.75 8.27
C ASP A 8 -3.96 9.21 8.47
N VAL A 9 -3.02 9.68 7.65
CA VAL A 9 -1.59 9.33 7.78
C VAL A 9 -1.02 9.83 9.10
N VAL A 10 -1.33 11.07 9.49
CA VAL A 10 -0.84 11.65 10.76
C VAL A 10 -1.40 10.91 11.97
N THR A 11 -2.67 10.51 11.91
CA THR A 11 -3.34 9.73 12.95
C THR A 11 -2.63 8.40 13.18
N LEU A 12 -2.25 7.69 12.10
CA LEU A 12 -1.48 6.45 12.17
C LEU A 12 -0.01 6.66 12.58
N TRP A 13 0.58 7.80 12.19
CA TRP A 13 1.98 8.09 12.52
C TRP A 13 2.16 8.42 14.01
N ALA A 14 1.16 8.99 14.67
CA ALA A 14 1.23 9.47 16.05
C ALA A 14 2.38 10.48 16.29
N LYS A 15 2.76 11.22 15.26
CA LYS A 15 3.77 12.29 15.29
C LYS A 15 3.30 13.47 14.46
N GLU A 16 3.64 14.68 14.89
CA GLU A 16 3.40 15.90 14.12
C GLU A 16 4.43 16.01 12.99
N PRO A 17 3.99 15.99 11.72
CA PRO A 17 4.87 16.10 10.57
C PRO A 17 5.31 17.55 10.35
N GLU A 18 6.51 17.71 9.80
CA GLU A 18 6.95 19.02 9.30
C GLU A 18 6.14 19.43 8.05
N PRO A 19 6.00 20.73 7.75
CA PRO A 19 5.21 21.21 6.61
C PRO A 19 5.69 20.65 5.26
N GLU A 20 7.00 20.46 5.10
CA GLU A 20 7.56 19.86 3.87
C GLU A 20 7.14 18.40 3.73
N VAL A 21 7.12 17.65 4.82
CA VAL A 21 6.68 16.26 4.86
C VAL A 21 5.19 16.14 4.56
N MET A 22 4.37 17.10 5.01
CA MET A 22 2.94 17.16 4.66
C MET A 22 2.73 17.28 3.15
N THR A 23 3.46 18.16 2.47
CA THR A 23 3.36 18.28 1.00
C THR A 23 3.81 17.00 0.29
N LEU A 24 4.81 16.30 0.84
CA LEU A 24 5.23 15.00 0.33
C LEU A 24 4.14 13.94 0.52
N ILE A 25 3.51 13.87 1.70
CA ILE A 25 2.42 12.93 2.01
C ILE A 25 1.27 13.10 1.01
N GLU A 26 0.77 14.34 0.83
CA GLU A 26 -0.32 14.62 -0.12
C GLU A 26 0.03 14.16 -1.53
N ARG A 27 1.24 14.48 -1.99
CA ARG A 27 1.69 14.07 -3.32
C ARG A 27 1.80 12.55 -3.47
N ARG A 28 2.19 11.84 -2.41
CA ARG A 28 2.31 10.37 -2.42
C ARG A 28 0.95 9.70 -2.36
N LEU A 29 -0.02 10.24 -1.61
CA LEU A 29 -1.41 9.76 -1.61
C LEU A 29 -2.01 9.81 -3.02
N GLU A 30 -1.84 10.92 -3.74
CA GLU A 30 -2.28 11.00 -5.15
C GLU A 30 -1.59 9.98 -6.08
N GLN A 31 -0.35 9.62 -5.77
CA GLN A 31 0.39 8.63 -6.54
C GLN A 31 -0.13 7.22 -6.27
N ILE A 32 -0.41 6.87 -5.01
CA ILE A 32 -1.01 5.59 -4.61
C ILE A 32 -2.38 5.43 -5.24
N GLU A 33 -3.26 6.41 -5.10
CA GLU A 33 -4.62 6.37 -5.66
C GLU A 33 -4.57 6.05 -7.17
N ARG A 34 -3.65 6.68 -7.91
CA ARG A 34 -3.44 6.39 -9.34
C ARG A 34 -2.93 4.99 -9.59
N MET A 35 -2.11 4.42 -8.70
CA MET A 35 -1.65 3.03 -8.81
C MET A 35 -2.80 2.04 -8.55
N ILE A 36 -3.64 2.30 -7.55
CA ILE A 36 -4.80 1.48 -7.23
C ILE A 36 -5.81 1.53 -8.36
N LYS A 37 -6.18 2.72 -8.85
CA LYS A 37 -7.12 2.90 -9.96
C LYS A 37 -6.67 2.23 -11.26
N ARG A 38 -5.37 2.15 -11.53
CA ARG A 38 -4.84 1.42 -12.69
C ARG A 38 -5.07 -0.08 -12.60
N ARG A 39 -5.14 -0.63 -11.39
CA ARG A 39 -5.30 -2.07 -11.15
C ARG A 39 -6.75 -2.46 -10.87
N ILE A 40 -7.53 -1.55 -10.29
CA ILE A 40 -8.95 -1.68 -9.95
C ILE A 40 -9.71 -0.55 -10.67
N PRO A 41 -10.11 -0.73 -11.94
CA PRO A 41 -10.78 0.31 -12.72
C PRO A 41 -12.17 0.68 -12.18
N ASP A 42 -12.80 -0.22 -11.44
CA ASP A 42 -14.12 -0.09 -10.80
C ASP A 42 -14.04 0.37 -9.34
N LEU A 43 -12.91 0.97 -8.92
CA LEU A 43 -12.66 1.39 -7.53
C LEU A 43 -13.78 2.27 -6.97
N ASP A 44 -14.17 3.31 -7.73
CA ASP A 44 -15.16 4.30 -7.27
C ASP A 44 -16.54 3.64 -7.01
N LEU A 45 -16.90 2.60 -7.79
CA LEU A 45 -18.13 1.83 -7.58
C LEU A 45 -18.05 0.97 -6.32
N ARG A 46 -16.91 0.32 -6.07
CA ARG A 46 -16.72 -0.54 -4.90
C ARG A 46 -16.74 0.26 -3.60
N VAL A 47 -16.16 1.45 -3.62
CA VAL A 47 -16.25 2.43 -2.53
C VAL A 47 -17.71 2.85 -2.27
N ALA A 48 -18.48 3.13 -3.32
CA ALA A 48 -19.88 3.52 -3.18
C ALA A 48 -20.78 2.38 -2.66
N VAL A 49 -20.45 1.13 -2.98
CA VAL A 49 -21.25 -0.05 -2.61
C VAL A 49 -20.93 -0.54 -1.19
N SER A 50 -19.67 -0.46 -0.75
CA SER A 50 -19.25 -1.01 0.54
C SER A 50 -18.48 0.02 1.38
N PRO A 51 -19.04 0.46 2.52
CA PRO A 51 -18.35 1.37 3.44
C PRO A 51 -17.15 0.71 4.12
N THR A 52 -17.13 -0.62 4.27
CA THR A 52 -15.97 -1.33 4.83
C THR A 52 -14.80 -1.30 3.86
N PHE A 53 -15.08 -1.49 2.55
CA PHE A 53 -14.05 -1.41 1.51
C PHE A 53 -13.44 0.00 1.44
N HIS A 54 -14.25 1.04 1.66
CA HIS A 54 -13.74 2.41 1.75
C HIS A 54 -12.79 2.60 2.93
N ALA A 55 -13.13 2.09 4.11
CA ALA A 55 -12.25 2.15 5.28
C ALA A 55 -10.94 1.39 5.04
N ASP A 56 -11.02 0.16 4.52
CA ASP A 56 -9.84 -0.66 4.20
C ASP A 56 -8.94 0.05 3.17
N LEU A 57 -9.53 0.72 2.17
CA LEU A 57 -8.79 1.50 1.18
C LEU A 57 -8.03 2.66 1.84
N VAL A 58 -8.70 3.44 2.69
CA VAL A 58 -8.07 4.58 3.39
C VAL A 58 -6.92 4.12 4.26
N ASP A 59 -7.11 3.05 5.03
CA ASP A 59 -6.07 2.48 5.89
C ASP A 59 -4.87 2.04 5.06
N ILE A 60 -5.07 1.28 3.97
CA ILE A 60 -3.99 0.80 3.09
C ILE A 60 -3.23 1.95 2.42
N GLU A 61 -3.94 2.97 1.92
CA GLU A 61 -3.28 4.13 1.31
C GLU A 61 -2.41 4.86 2.32
N ALA A 62 -2.93 5.08 3.53
CA ALA A 62 -2.22 5.78 4.59
C ALA A 62 -1.00 4.98 5.07
N ASP A 63 -1.15 3.67 5.25
CA ASP A 63 -0.09 2.77 5.71
C ASP A 63 1.07 2.67 4.71
N ALA A 64 0.75 2.57 3.42
CA ALA A 64 1.75 2.52 2.36
C ALA A 64 2.54 3.82 2.23
N VAL A 65 1.90 4.98 2.41
CA VAL A 65 2.62 6.28 2.49
C VAL A 65 3.45 6.36 3.76
N LEU A 66 2.92 5.92 4.90
CA LEU A 66 3.62 5.95 6.18
C LEU A 66 4.93 5.13 6.15
N ARG A 67 4.93 3.96 5.49
CA ARG A 67 6.15 3.16 5.27
C ARG A 67 7.22 3.94 4.53
N LEU A 68 6.84 4.64 3.45
CA LEU A 68 7.75 5.45 2.67
C LEU A 68 8.29 6.64 3.48
N VAL A 69 7.44 7.31 4.25
CA VAL A 69 7.84 8.47 5.07
C VAL A 69 8.76 8.05 6.22
N ARG A 70 8.58 6.86 6.79
CA ARG A 70 9.43 6.33 7.86
C ARG A 70 10.84 5.95 7.40
N ASN A 71 10.99 5.50 6.14
CA ASN A 71 12.30 5.15 5.57
C ASN A 71 12.40 5.60 4.10
N PRO A 72 12.50 6.92 3.84
CA PRO A 72 12.51 7.44 2.47
C PRO A 72 13.73 6.97 1.68
N GLU A 73 14.88 6.83 2.34
CA GLU A 73 16.15 6.40 1.73
C GLU A 73 16.27 4.88 1.58
N GLY A 74 15.39 4.10 2.22
CA GLY A 74 15.39 2.64 2.10
C GLY A 74 16.59 1.96 2.74
N TYR A 75 17.13 2.50 3.84
CA TYR A 75 18.25 1.87 4.53
C TYR A 75 17.88 0.48 5.05
N LEU A 76 18.73 -0.50 4.76
CA LEU A 76 18.63 -1.89 5.24
C LEU A 76 19.34 -2.07 6.59
N SER A 77 20.49 -1.43 6.73
CA SER A 77 21.29 -1.46 7.94
C SER A 77 22.10 -0.19 8.03
N GLU A 78 22.08 0.43 9.20
CA GLU A 78 22.95 1.55 9.53
C GLU A 78 23.91 1.11 10.64
N THR A 79 25.19 1.28 10.40
CA THR A 79 26.25 1.00 11.38
C THR A 79 26.81 2.34 11.84
N ASP A 80 26.61 2.65 13.11
CA ASP A 80 27.25 3.81 13.76
C ASP A 80 28.10 3.33 14.93
N GLY A 81 29.42 3.44 14.78
CA GLY A 81 30.41 2.96 15.73
C GLY A 81 30.30 1.44 16.01
N SER A 82 29.96 1.07 17.23
CA SER A 82 29.84 -0.33 17.69
C SER A 82 28.42 -0.88 17.62
N TYR A 83 27.44 -0.09 17.19
CA TYR A 83 26.04 -0.51 17.11
C TYR A 83 25.61 -0.70 15.65
N THR A 84 24.89 -1.79 15.39
CA THR A 84 24.28 -2.06 14.09
C THR A 84 22.78 -2.12 14.29
N TYR A 85 22.05 -1.20 13.64
CA TYR A 85 20.61 -1.27 13.53
C TYR A 85 20.26 -1.94 12.20
N GLN A 86 19.47 -3.00 12.25
CA GLN A 86 18.94 -3.67 11.07
C GLN A 86 17.47 -3.31 10.95
N LEU A 87 17.10 -2.56 9.90
CA LEU A 87 15.72 -2.26 9.58
C LEU A 87 15.10 -3.50 8.92
N GLN A 88 13.82 -3.78 9.21
CA GLN A 88 13.10 -4.87 8.55
C GLN A 88 13.12 -4.65 7.03
N ALA A 89 13.37 -5.73 6.28
CA ALA A 89 13.50 -5.69 4.81
C ALA A 89 12.24 -5.14 4.11
N ASP A 90 11.07 -5.27 4.72
CA ASP A 90 9.82 -4.74 4.16
C ASP A 90 9.77 -3.20 4.17
N LEU A 91 10.49 -2.55 5.11
CA LEU A 91 10.65 -1.10 5.18
C LEU A 91 11.85 -0.60 4.35
N SER A 92 12.65 -1.50 3.75
CA SER A 92 13.89 -1.13 3.08
C SER A 92 13.70 -0.72 1.62
N GLN A 93 12.49 -0.86 1.10
CA GLN A 93 12.16 -0.34 -0.22
C GLN A 93 11.82 1.13 -0.02
N GLY A 94 12.78 2.04 -0.27
CA GLY A 94 12.54 3.50 -0.37
C GLY A 94 11.65 3.87 -1.57
N LYS A 95 10.62 3.08 -1.82
CA LYS A 95 9.70 3.12 -2.95
C LYS A 95 8.28 2.98 -2.43
N LEU A 96 7.39 3.65 -3.12
CA LEU A 96 5.96 3.57 -2.86
C LEU A 96 5.45 2.21 -3.37
N THR A 97 5.08 1.33 -2.45
CA THR A 97 4.71 -0.06 -2.77
C THR A 97 3.54 -0.51 -1.92
N ILE A 98 2.57 -1.15 -2.57
CA ILE A 98 1.43 -1.83 -1.92
C ILE A 98 1.77 -3.32 -1.87
N LEU A 99 1.71 -3.90 -0.67
CA LEU A 99 2.02 -5.29 -0.38
C LEU A 99 0.97 -6.23 -1.00
N ASP A 100 1.36 -7.47 -1.22
CA ASP A 100 0.47 -8.48 -1.80
C ASP A 100 -0.76 -8.73 -0.92
N GLU A 101 -0.60 -8.72 0.40
CA GLU A 101 -1.69 -8.92 1.37
C GLU A 101 -2.73 -7.78 1.29
N GLU A 102 -2.27 -6.54 1.13
CA GLU A 102 -3.12 -5.37 0.95
C GLU A 102 -3.90 -5.45 -0.37
N TRP A 103 -3.25 -5.92 -1.44
CA TRP A 103 -3.95 -6.21 -2.69
C TRP A 103 -5.03 -7.27 -2.50
N GLU A 104 -4.80 -8.29 -1.68
CA GLU A 104 -5.80 -9.31 -1.39
C GLU A 104 -6.99 -8.77 -0.59
N ILE A 105 -6.76 -7.88 0.38
CA ILE A 105 -7.83 -7.16 1.11
C ILE A 105 -8.67 -6.34 0.13
N LEU A 106 -8.01 -5.67 -0.83
CA LEU A 106 -8.69 -4.96 -1.91
C LEU A 106 -9.36 -5.89 -2.93
N GLY A 107 -9.33 -7.21 -2.75
CA GLY A 107 -9.97 -8.20 -3.62
C GLY A 107 -9.20 -8.48 -4.92
N VAL A 108 -7.96 -8.01 -5.04
CA VAL A 108 -7.07 -8.33 -6.15
C VAL A 108 -6.32 -9.62 -5.81
N LYS A 109 -6.49 -10.65 -6.64
CA LYS A 109 -5.81 -11.94 -6.43
C LYS A 109 -4.30 -11.75 -6.45
N SER A 110 -3.62 -12.23 -5.41
CA SER A 110 -2.15 -12.25 -5.37
C SER A 110 -1.59 -13.10 -6.50
N GLN A 111 -0.54 -12.60 -7.15
CA GLN A 111 0.17 -13.33 -8.22
C GLN A 111 1.00 -14.50 -7.68
N LYS A 112 1.24 -14.57 -6.36
CA LYS A 112 1.97 -15.67 -5.72
C LYS A 112 1.13 -16.93 -5.56
N ARG A 113 -0.18 -16.90 -5.84
CA ARG A 113 -1.02 -18.10 -5.77
C ARG A 113 -0.66 -19.06 -6.91
N MET A 114 -0.21 -20.27 -6.57
CA MET A 114 -0.12 -21.38 -7.52
C MET A 114 -1.52 -21.70 -8.07
N ALA A 115 -1.70 -21.58 -9.38
CA ALA A 115 -2.91 -22.02 -10.06
C ALA A 115 -2.64 -23.39 -10.72
N VAL A 116 -3.56 -24.34 -10.54
CA VAL A 116 -3.55 -25.62 -11.26
C VAL A 116 -4.56 -25.50 -12.40
N LEU A 117 -4.08 -25.56 -13.65
CA LEU A 117 -4.93 -25.62 -14.83
C LEU A 117 -5.40 -27.07 -15.02
N VAL A 118 -6.69 -27.32 -14.77
CA VAL A 118 -7.30 -28.63 -15.03
C VAL A 118 -8.07 -28.57 -16.35
N PRO A 119 -7.74 -29.40 -17.36
CA PRO A 119 -8.48 -29.43 -18.61
C PRO A 119 -9.90 -29.94 -18.40
N ASN A 120 -10.88 -29.26 -19.02
CA ASN A 120 -12.27 -29.71 -19.01
C ASN A 120 -12.45 -30.83 -20.03
N LEU A 121 -12.46 -32.08 -19.56
CA LEU A 121 -12.68 -33.26 -20.39
C LEU A 121 -14.16 -33.40 -20.74
N VAL A 122 -14.52 -33.00 -21.96
CA VAL A 122 -15.86 -33.25 -22.50
C VAL A 122 -15.88 -34.65 -23.11
N MET A 123 -16.67 -35.57 -22.54
CA MET A 123 -16.83 -36.91 -23.10
C MET A 123 -17.65 -36.85 -24.41
N PRO A 124 -17.27 -37.61 -25.45
CA PRO A 124 -18.08 -37.72 -26.65
C PRO A 124 -19.39 -38.47 -26.32
N THR A 125 -20.52 -37.90 -26.73
CA THR A 125 -21.85 -38.53 -26.76
C THR A 125 -21.97 -39.53 -27.90
#